data_AF-A0A9P3GIL4-F1
#
_entry.id   AF-A0A9P3GIL4-F1
#
_cell.length_a   1.000
_cell.length_b   1.000
_cell.length_c   1.000
_cell.angle_alpha   90.00
_cell.angle_beta   90.00
_cell.angle_gamma   90.00
#
_symmetry.space_group_name_H-M   'P 1'
#
loop_
_entity.id
_entity.type
_entity.pdbx_description
1 polymer ?
#
loop_
_entity_poly.entity_id
_entity_poly.type
_entity_poly.pdbx_seq_one_letter_code
_entity_poly.pdbx_strand_id
1 'polypeptide(L)'
;MSPAPLPLRNRTSSSLFGAGSNTLPNGTEIAEEITEIIYIVKHLDMDHARRSEFISTIEKVKTSARRANEDIESAVRLYDGDDDEKTQLRRLIICSDNLQHRTSQLLRTLTQLRVRAKTLQGGRISRFFDNLRSISPPDVDTVLKEMAAMSANALECFEGRDSGSLMEIIQEAKNVMEKQDQFRIAGRTSSFVVLEQN
;
A
#
# COMPACT_ATOMS: atom_id res chain seq x y z
N MET A 1 12.28 -52.46 -30.80
CA MET A 1 11.56 -52.23 -29.52
C MET A 1 11.69 -50.75 -29.19
N SER A 2 10.65 -49.97 -29.48
CA SER A 2 10.62 -48.51 -29.29
C SER A 2 9.77 -48.18 -28.06
N PRO A 3 10.22 -47.34 -27.12
CA PRO A 3 9.42 -46.99 -25.96
C PRO A 3 8.31 -46.02 -26.34
N ALA A 4 7.13 -46.23 -25.72
CA ALA A 4 5.92 -45.45 -25.94
C ALA A 4 6.09 -43.98 -25.48
N PRO A 5 5.50 -43.00 -26.19
CA PRO A 5 5.55 -41.60 -25.80
C PRO A 5 4.66 -41.34 -24.58
N LEU A 6 5.19 -40.56 -23.62
CA LEU A 6 4.48 -40.14 -22.42
C LEU A 6 3.31 -39.19 -22.76
N PRO A 7 2.17 -39.28 -22.07
CA PRO A 7 1.04 -38.40 -22.31
C PRO A 7 1.36 -36.95 -21.90
N LEU A 8 1.00 -36.03 -22.80
CA LEU A 8 0.99 -34.58 -22.60
C LEU A 8 0.20 -34.25 -21.33
N ARG A 9 0.89 -33.78 -20.28
CA ARG A 9 0.25 -33.18 -19.12
C ARG A 9 -0.46 -31.91 -19.57
N ASN A 10 -1.78 -31.98 -19.65
CA ASN A 10 -2.69 -30.84 -19.71
C ASN A 10 -2.32 -29.82 -18.61
N ARG A 11 -1.71 -28.70 -19.01
CA ARG A 11 -1.70 -27.47 -18.21
C ARG A 11 -3.06 -26.81 -18.36
N THR A 12 -4.05 -27.34 -17.65
CA THR A 12 -5.29 -26.64 -17.31
C THR A 12 -5.62 -26.95 -15.87
N SER A 13 -5.05 -26.19 -14.95
CA SER A 13 -5.76 -25.80 -13.74
C SER A 13 -5.39 -24.36 -13.44
N SER A 14 -6.34 -23.52 -13.82
CA SER A 14 -6.47 -22.12 -13.48
C SER A 14 -6.38 -21.98 -11.96
N SER A 15 -5.24 -21.53 -11.44
CA SER A 15 -5.18 -20.90 -10.13
C SER A 15 -5.75 -19.49 -10.26
N LEU A 16 -7.09 -19.39 -10.40
CA LEU A 16 -7.84 -18.14 -10.42
C LEU A 16 -7.94 -17.48 -9.04
N PHE A 17 -7.43 -18.14 -8.00
CA PHE A 17 -7.15 -17.54 -6.71
C PHE A 17 -5.65 -17.36 -6.63
N GLY A 18 -5.16 -16.26 -7.23
CA GLY A 18 -3.82 -15.78 -6.94
C GLY A 18 -3.66 -15.71 -5.41
N ALA A 19 -2.53 -16.20 -4.93
CA ALA A 19 -1.98 -15.82 -3.64
C ALA A 19 -1.74 -14.30 -3.66
N GLY A 20 -2.83 -13.54 -3.60
CA GLY A 20 -2.84 -12.10 -3.59
C GLY A 20 -2.27 -11.67 -2.26
N SER A 21 -1.14 -10.98 -2.32
CA SER A 21 -0.51 -10.21 -1.26
C SER A 21 -1.35 -10.07 0.01
N ASN A 22 -0.92 -10.74 1.08
CA ASN A 22 -1.57 -10.69 2.40
C ASN A 22 -1.35 -9.36 3.15
N THR A 23 -0.79 -8.35 2.48
CA THR A 23 -0.31 -7.11 3.08
C THR A 23 -1.02 -5.88 2.49
N LEU A 24 -0.84 -4.73 3.14
CA LEU A 24 -1.25 -3.42 2.64
C LEU A 24 -0.98 -3.28 1.13
N PRO A 25 -1.92 -2.75 0.32
CA PRO A 25 -1.69 -2.53 -1.10
C PRO A 25 -0.43 -1.69 -1.33
N ASN A 26 0.43 -2.13 -2.26
CA ASN A 26 1.72 -1.52 -2.56
C ASN A 26 2.69 -1.39 -1.37
N GLY A 27 2.48 -2.15 -0.28
CA GLY A 27 3.25 -2.01 0.96
C GLY A 27 4.74 -2.26 0.79
N THR A 28 5.12 -3.24 -0.05
CA THR A 28 6.53 -3.55 -0.35
C THR A 28 7.17 -2.40 -1.12
N GLU A 29 6.52 -1.90 -2.16
CA GLU A 29 6.99 -0.80 -3.01
C GLU A 29 7.13 0.49 -2.21
N ILE A 30 6.17 0.79 -1.32
CA ILE A 30 6.25 1.92 -0.38
C ILE A 30 7.50 1.81 0.51
N ALA A 31 7.77 0.63 1.07
CA ALA A 31 8.93 0.41 1.93
C ALA A 31 10.27 0.54 1.17
N GLU A 32 10.32 0.05 -0.07
CA GLU A 32 11.47 0.18 -0.96
C GLU A 32 11.76 1.65 -1.31
N GLU A 33 10.74 2.40 -1.74
CA GLU A 33 10.87 3.83 -2.07
C GLU A 33 11.38 4.64 -0.87
N ILE A 34 10.84 4.40 0.34
CA ILE A 34 11.30 5.07 1.56
C ILE A 34 12.76 4.73 1.86
N THR A 35 13.15 3.45 1.72
CA THR A 35 14.52 3.00 1.97
C THR A 35 15.50 3.67 1.02
N GLU A 36 15.16 3.76 -0.28
CA GLU A 36 15.96 4.47 -1.28
C GLU A 36 16.07 5.98 -0.98
N ILE A 37 14.97 6.64 -0.63
CA ILE A 37 14.96 8.08 -0.27
C ILE A 37 15.89 8.34 0.91
N ILE A 38 15.76 7.56 1.99
CA ILE A 38 16.60 7.69 3.19
C ILE A 38 18.06 7.47 2.84
N TYR A 39 18.36 6.45 2.04
CA TYR A 39 19.73 6.16 1.60
C TYR A 39 20.33 7.36 0.87
N ILE A 40 19.60 7.93 -0.11
CA ILE A 40 20.10 9.08 -0.87
C ILE A 40 20.35 10.28 0.04
N VAL A 41 19.36 10.64 0.87
CA VAL A 41 19.44 11.84 1.73
C VAL A 41 20.51 11.70 2.81
N LYS A 42 20.77 10.49 3.33
CA LYS A 42 21.88 10.23 4.26
C LYS A 42 23.25 10.58 3.69
N HIS A 43 23.42 10.50 2.37
CA HIS A 43 24.69 10.75 1.68
C HIS A 43 24.76 12.14 1.02
N LEU A 44 23.75 13.00 1.25
CA LEU A 44 23.82 14.40 0.85
C LEU A 44 24.75 15.17 1.80
N ASP A 45 25.59 16.00 1.20
CA ASP A 45 26.48 16.91 1.89
C ASP A 45 25.73 18.19 2.22
N MET A 46 25.16 18.21 3.43
CA MET A 46 24.31 19.28 3.93
C MET A 46 24.26 19.26 5.46
N ASP A 47 23.60 20.27 6.03
CA ASP A 47 23.40 20.41 7.46
C ASP A 47 22.77 19.16 8.09
N HIS A 48 23.36 18.73 9.21
CA HIS A 48 22.94 17.51 9.90
C HIS A 48 21.52 17.63 10.45
N ALA A 49 21.15 18.77 11.04
CA ALA A 49 19.85 18.93 11.66
C ALA A 49 18.72 18.85 10.62
N ARG A 50 18.88 19.54 9.49
CA ARG A 50 17.92 19.48 8.36
C ARG A 50 17.77 18.08 7.78
N ARG A 51 18.91 17.38 7.58
CA ARG A 51 18.91 15.99 7.11
C ARG A 51 18.18 15.06 8.09
N SER A 52 18.44 15.19 9.39
CA SER A 52 17.77 14.40 10.43
C SER A 52 16.28 14.68 10.51
N GLU A 53 15.85 15.93 10.36
CA GLU A 53 14.43 16.32 10.35
C GLU A 53 13.68 15.69 9.18
N PHE A 54 14.24 15.76 7.97
CA PHE A 54 13.65 15.10 6.81
C PHE A 54 13.57 13.57 6.98
N ILE A 55 14.67 12.94 7.43
CA ILE A 55 14.69 11.49 7.69
C ILE A 55 13.66 11.11 8.74
N SER A 56 13.50 11.90 9.80
CA SER A 56 12.46 11.66 10.81
C SER A 56 11.05 11.71 10.20
N THR A 57 10.81 12.65 9.28
CA THR A 57 9.52 12.80 8.60
C THR A 57 9.21 11.60 7.70
N ILE A 58 10.17 11.15 6.89
CA ILE A 58 9.96 10.00 6.00
C ILE A 58 9.84 8.67 6.79
N GLU A 59 10.53 8.54 7.92
CA GLU A 59 10.38 7.38 8.82
C GLU A 59 8.99 7.33 9.49
N LYS A 60 8.35 8.49 9.73
CA LYS A 60 6.94 8.51 10.19
C LYS A 60 6.01 7.93 9.14
N VAL A 61 6.25 8.21 7.84
CA VAL A 61 5.49 7.60 6.73
C VAL A 61 5.60 6.08 6.76
N LYS A 62 6.82 5.55 6.91
CA LYS A 62 7.05 4.11 7.03
C LYS A 62 6.33 3.51 8.23
N THR A 63 6.41 4.17 9.37
CA THR A 63 5.77 3.72 10.61
C THR A 63 4.25 3.70 10.46
N SER A 64 3.67 4.72 9.82
CA SER A 64 2.23 4.80 9.59
C SER A 64 1.74 3.71 8.63
N ALA A 65 2.45 3.47 7.53
CA ALA A 65 2.14 2.37 6.61
C ALA A 65 2.23 0.99 7.30
N ARG A 66 3.23 0.79 8.17
CA ARG A 66 3.35 -0.45 8.96
C ARG A 66 2.18 -0.61 9.94
N ARG A 67 1.83 0.44 10.67
CA ARG A 67 0.68 0.44 11.59
C ARG A 67 -0.62 0.12 10.87
N ALA A 68 -0.84 0.69 9.70
CA ALA A 68 -2.02 0.38 8.89
C ALA A 68 -2.11 -1.12 8.56
N ASN A 69 -0.98 -1.77 8.24
CA ASN A 69 -0.95 -3.22 8.02
C ASN A 69 -1.25 -4.01 9.32
N GLU A 70 -0.64 -3.61 10.44
CA GLU A 70 -0.87 -4.20 11.76
C GLU A 70 -2.35 -4.08 12.19
N ASP A 71 -3.00 -2.95 11.92
CA ASP A 71 -4.41 -2.69 12.23
C ASP A 71 -5.34 -3.58 11.40
N ILE A 72 -5.05 -3.76 10.10
CA ILE A 72 -5.80 -4.68 9.22
C ILE A 72 -5.65 -6.11 9.73
N GLU A 73 -4.43 -6.55 10.04
CA GLU A 73 -4.18 -7.90 10.57
C GLU A 73 -4.87 -8.13 11.92
N SER A 74 -4.83 -7.15 12.80
CA SER A 74 -5.52 -7.18 14.10
C SER A 74 -7.03 -7.29 13.92
N ALA A 75 -7.63 -6.48 13.03
CA ALA A 75 -9.06 -6.50 12.75
C ALA A 75 -9.53 -7.85 12.19
N VAL A 76 -8.76 -8.46 11.29
CA VAL A 76 -9.05 -9.79 10.73
C VAL A 76 -8.90 -10.88 11.80
N ARG A 77 -7.88 -10.79 12.66
CA ARG A 77 -7.67 -11.76 13.75
C ARG A 77 -8.80 -11.74 14.77
N LEU A 78 -9.32 -10.54 15.09
CA LEU A 78 -10.38 -10.33 16.07
C LEU A 78 -11.80 -10.57 15.53
N TYR A 79 -11.95 -10.79 14.22
CA TYR A 79 -13.24 -11.09 13.61
C TYR A 79 -13.69 -12.51 13.99
N ASP A 80 -14.91 -12.63 14.51
CA ASP A 80 -15.54 -13.90 14.88
C ASP A 80 -16.17 -14.53 13.64
N GLY A 81 -15.31 -15.19 12.85
CA GLY A 81 -15.67 -15.90 11.64
C GLY A 81 -14.67 -17.02 11.36
N ASP A 82 -15.04 -17.93 10.48
CA ASP A 82 -14.16 -19.01 10.04
C ASP A 82 -12.99 -18.46 9.18
N ASP A 83 -12.04 -19.34 8.83
CA ASP A 83 -10.85 -18.93 8.08
C ASP A 83 -11.17 -18.39 6.66
N ASP A 84 -12.26 -18.88 6.07
CA ASP A 84 -12.73 -18.41 4.76
C ASP A 84 -13.34 -17.01 4.87
N GLU A 85 -14.17 -16.77 5.88
CA GLU A 85 -14.74 -15.46 6.19
C GLU A 85 -13.67 -14.44 6.58
N LYS A 86 -12.65 -14.83 7.35
CA LYS A 86 -11.48 -13.96 7.65
C LYS A 86 -10.70 -13.61 6.40
N THR A 87 -10.55 -14.56 5.48
CA THR A 87 -9.91 -14.33 4.18
C THR A 87 -10.72 -13.35 3.33
N GLN A 88 -12.05 -13.48 3.32
CA GLN A 88 -12.96 -12.57 2.63
C GLN A 88 -12.94 -11.16 3.24
N LEU A 89 -13.02 -11.05 4.57
CA LEU A 89 -12.91 -9.77 5.27
C LEU A 89 -11.59 -9.06 4.93
N ARG A 90 -10.47 -9.79 4.98
CA ARG A 90 -9.17 -9.24 4.58
C ARG A 90 -9.20 -8.69 3.16
N ARG A 91 -9.75 -9.45 2.21
CA ARG A 91 -9.87 -9.02 0.82
C ARG A 91 -10.75 -7.78 0.67
N LEU A 92 -11.89 -7.71 1.36
CA LEU A 92 -12.76 -6.53 1.34
C LEU A 92 -12.03 -5.28 1.83
N ILE A 93 -11.22 -5.40 2.88
CA ILE A 93 -10.42 -4.29 3.41
C ILE A 93 -9.35 -3.86 2.40
N ILE A 94 -8.52 -4.80 1.93
CA ILE A 94 -7.39 -4.53 1.01
C ILE A 94 -7.87 -4.03 -0.35
N CYS A 95 -9.02 -4.50 -0.82
CA CYS A 95 -9.64 -4.10 -2.08
C CYS A 95 -10.59 -2.90 -1.96
N SER A 96 -10.67 -2.26 -0.79
CA SER A 96 -11.43 -1.02 -0.66
C SER A 96 -10.85 0.05 -1.58
N ASP A 97 -11.69 0.64 -2.43
CA ASP A 97 -11.31 1.72 -3.36
C ASP A 97 -10.59 2.86 -2.63
N ASN A 98 -11.04 3.18 -1.41
CA ASN A 98 -10.46 4.22 -0.58
C ASN A 98 -9.03 3.87 -0.14
N LEU A 99 -8.82 2.65 0.37
CA LEU A 99 -7.49 2.19 0.78
C LEU A 99 -6.54 2.11 -0.43
N GLN A 100 -7.00 1.55 -1.55
CA GLN A 100 -6.22 1.47 -2.79
C GLN A 100 -5.85 2.86 -3.33
N HIS A 101 -6.78 3.81 -3.28
CA HIS A 101 -6.54 5.18 -3.71
C HIS A 101 -5.44 5.83 -2.86
N ARG A 102 -5.54 5.73 -1.54
CA ARG A 102 -4.58 6.34 -0.59
C ARG A 102 -3.20 5.73 -0.70
N THR A 103 -3.09 4.40 -0.75
CA THR A 103 -1.79 3.73 -0.93
C THR A 103 -1.17 4.04 -2.28
N SER A 104 -1.96 4.14 -3.35
CA SER A 104 -1.48 4.54 -4.68
C SER A 104 -1.02 6.00 -4.72
N GLN A 105 -1.75 6.92 -4.08
CA GLN A 105 -1.32 8.31 -3.94
C GLN A 105 -0.04 8.45 -3.12
N LEU A 106 0.08 7.67 -2.04
CA LEU A 106 1.29 7.63 -1.22
C LEU A 106 2.48 7.12 -2.05
N LEU A 107 2.35 5.99 -2.73
CA LEU A 107 3.38 5.44 -3.59
C LEU A 107 3.81 6.43 -4.69
N ARG A 108 2.85 7.09 -5.34
CA ARG A 108 3.13 8.12 -6.36
C ARG A 108 3.95 9.26 -5.77
N THR A 109 3.60 9.74 -4.58
CA THR A 109 4.32 10.82 -3.92
C THR A 109 5.73 10.40 -3.52
N LEU A 110 5.88 9.19 -2.97
CA LEU A 110 7.18 8.61 -2.64
C LEU A 110 8.06 8.44 -3.89
N THR A 111 7.49 8.00 -5.00
CA THR A 111 8.22 7.89 -6.28
C THR A 111 8.73 9.27 -6.73
N GLN A 112 7.91 10.32 -6.61
CA GLN A 112 8.33 11.69 -6.92
C GLN A 112 9.44 12.19 -5.97
N LEU A 113 9.33 11.90 -4.67
CA LEU A 113 10.34 12.23 -3.67
C LEU A 113 11.67 11.53 -3.98
N ARG A 114 11.63 10.24 -4.38
CA ARG A 114 12.82 9.51 -4.79
C ARG A 114 13.47 10.14 -6.00
N VAL A 115 12.71 10.49 -7.04
CA VAL A 115 13.24 11.16 -8.24
C VAL A 115 13.92 12.47 -7.85
N ARG A 116 13.29 13.30 -6.99
CA ARG A 116 13.87 14.54 -6.48
C ARG A 116 15.16 14.29 -5.68
N ALA A 117 15.17 13.29 -4.80
CA ALA A 117 16.36 12.90 -4.05
C ALA A 117 17.52 12.50 -4.99
N LYS A 118 17.23 11.69 -6.04
CA LYS A 118 18.22 11.31 -7.06
C LYS A 118 18.76 12.53 -7.80
N THR A 119 17.95 13.55 -8.08
CA THR A 119 18.42 14.81 -8.68
C THR A 119 19.39 15.56 -7.76
N LEU A 120 19.18 15.56 -6.45
CA LEU A 120 20.13 16.16 -5.49
C LEU A 120 21.48 15.41 -5.48
N GLN A 121 21.46 14.09 -5.62
CA GLN A 121 22.66 13.28 -5.76
C GLN A 121 23.36 13.50 -7.13
N GLY A 122 22.57 13.56 -8.21
CA GLY A 122 23.01 13.74 -9.59
C GLY A 122 23.45 15.17 -9.95
N GLY A 123 23.07 16.17 -9.16
CA GLY A 123 23.60 17.54 -9.25
C GLY A 123 25.12 17.62 -9.04
N ARG A 124 25.73 16.60 -8.41
CA ARG A 124 27.19 16.42 -8.34
C ARG A 124 27.80 15.83 -9.63
N ILE A 125 27.00 15.15 -10.45
CA ILE A 125 27.40 14.56 -11.74
C ILE A 125 27.08 15.51 -12.92
N SER A 126 26.33 16.59 -12.68
CA SER A 126 25.97 17.63 -13.66
C SER A 126 27.13 18.55 -14.09
N ARG A 127 28.39 18.28 -13.73
CA ARG A 127 29.54 18.88 -14.45
C ARG A 127 29.74 18.29 -15.85
N PHE A 128 28.97 17.26 -16.24
CA PHE A 128 29.05 16.68 -17.59
C PHE A 128 28.15 17.38 -18.63
N PHE A 129 27.25 18.29 -18.24
CA PHE A 129 26.40 19.05 -19.16
C PHE A 129 26.69 20.56 -19.11
N ASP A 130 27.96 20.93 -19.26
CA ASP A 130 28.46 22.31 -19.28
C ASP A 130 27.91 23.20 -20.43
N ASN A 131 26.97 22.73 -21.24
CA ASN A 131 26.38 23.50 -22.35
C ASN A 131 24.91 23.95 -22.15
N LEU A 132 24.30 23.71 -20.98
CA LEU A 132 22.99 24.27 -20.64
C LEU A 132 23.13 25.31 -19.52
N ARG A 133 23.57 26.50 -19.94
CA ARG A 133 23.36 27.83 -19.34
C ARG A 133 22.78 27.86 -17.92
N SER A 134 23.57 28.37 -16.97
CA SER A 134 23.11 29.42 -16.03
C SER A 134 21.85 29.09 -15.20
N ILE A 135 21.70 27.87 -14.74
CA ILE A 135 20.76 27.58 -13.65
C ILE A 135 21.64 27.36 -12.43
N SER A 136 21.61 28.29 -11.47
CA SER A 136 22.22 28.07 -10.16
C SER A 136 21.75 26.70 -9.67
N PRO A 137 22.64 25.80 -9.20
CA PRO A 137 22.21 24.55 -8.63
C PRO A 137 21.13 24.84 -7.57
N PRO A 138 20.00 24.12 -7.59
CA PRO A 138 18.93 24.37 -6.64
C PRO A 138 19.50 24.24 -5.24
N ASP A 139 19.15 25.20 -4.38
CA ASP A 139 19.53 25.16 -2.97
C ASP A 139 18.98 23.87 -2.36
N VAL A 140 19.91 22.98 -1.99
CA VAL A 140 19.61 21.63 -1.46
C VAL A 140 18.67 21.73 -0.26
N ASP A 141 18.82 22.78 0.54
CA ASP A 141 17.98 23.01 1.72
C ASP A 141 16.55 23.40 1.35
N THR A 142 16.37 24.21 0.31
CA THR A 142 15.05 24.57 -0.21
C THR A 142 14.34 23.32 -0.76
N VAL A 143 15.03 22.50 -1.56
CA VAL A 143 14.47 21.26 -2.11
C VAL A 143 14.12 20.27 -1.01
N LEU A 144 14.97 20.12 0.01
CA LEU A 144 14.70 19.22 1.13
C LEU A 144 13.49 19.69 1.95
N LYS A 145 13.31 21.00 2.14
CA LYS A 145 12.14 21.57 2.81
C LYS A 145 10.85 21.30 2.04
N GLU A 146 10.88 21.45 0.72
CA GLU A 146 9.74 21.07 -0.14
C GLU A 146 9.44 19.57 -0.04
N MET A 147 10.47 18.73 -0.09
CA MET A 147 10.32 17.29 0.05
C MET A 147 9.75 16.90 1.43
N ALA A 148 10.13 17.59 2.50
CA ALA A 148 9.58 17.39 3.84
C ALA A 148 8.09 17.75 3.87
N ALA A 149 7.71 18.90 3.30
CA ALA A 149 6.31 19.31 3.21
C ALA A 149 5.46 18.33 2.37
N MET A 150 5.99 17.85 1.24
CA MET A 150 5.34 16.82 0.43
C MET A 150 5.16 15.51 1.21
N SER A 151 6.16 15.11 2.01
CA SER A 151 6.11 13.89 2.83
C SER A 151 5.06 14.02 3.94
N ALA A 152 4.99 15.18 4.60
CA ALA A 152 4.00 15.45 5.64
C ALA A 152 2.58 15.46 5.07
N ASN A 153 2.35 16.12 3.92
CA ASN A 153 1.05 16.10 3.24
C ASN A 153 0.65 14.68 2.81
N ALA A 154 1.59 13.91 2.24
CA ALA A 154 1.32 12.53 1.86
C ALA A 154 0.95 11.65 3.07
N LEU A 155 1.58 11.88 4.22
CA LEU A 155 1.24 11.22 5.47
C LEU A 155 -0.18 11.59 5.93
N GLU A 156 -0.53 12.87 5.92
CA GLU A 156 -1.87 13.34 6.31
C GLU A 156 -2.97 12.77 5.40
N CYS A 157 -2.75 12.78 4.08
CA CYS A 157 -3.67 12.14 3.13
C CYS A 157 -3.76 10.63 3.34
N PHE A 158 -2.63 9.97 3.62
CA PHE A 158 -2.60 8.54 3.91
C PHE A 158 -3.28 8.19 5.22
N GLU A 159 -3.22 9.02 6.26
CA GLU A 159 -3.89 8.80 7.54
C GLU A 159 -5.38 9.18 7.51
N GLY A 160 -5.79 9.99 6.53
CA GLY A 160 -7.19 10.15 6.12
C GLY A 160 -8.01 10.93 7.13
N ARG A 161 -7.66 12.21 7.33
CA ARG A 161 -8.49 13.14 8.10
C ARG A 161 -9.79 13.54 7.37
N ASP A 162 -9.81 13.49 6.03
CA ASP A 162 -10.92 14.05 5.23
C ASP A 162 -11.70 13.03 4.39
N SER A 163 -11.12 11.86 4.07
CA SER A 163 -11.70 10.85 3.17
C SER A 163 -12.13 9.56 3.87
N GLY A 164 -12.21 9.57 5.20
CA GLY A 164 -12.58 8.42 6.03
C GLY A 164 -11.37 7.65 6.54
N SER A 165 -11.37 7.31 7.82
CA SER A 165 -10.23 6.65 8.48
C SER A 165 -10.08 5.18 8.06
N LEU A 166 -8.90 4.59 8.28
CA LEU A 166 -8.70 3.14 8.10
C LEU A 166 -9.72 2.33 8.93
N MET A 167 -10.09 2.85 10.11
CA MET A 167 -11.10 2.24 10.98
C MET A 167 -12.49 2.23 10.35
N GLU A 168 -12.88 3.27 9.61
CA GLU A 168 -14.14 3.28 8.88
C GLU A 168 -14.15 2.24 7.76
N ILE A 169 -13.04 2.11 7.01
CA ILE A 169 -12.89 1.08 5.97
C ILE A 169 -13.04 -0.33 6.59
N ILE A 170 -12.37 -0.57 7.72
CA ILE A 170 -12.47 -1.83 8.46
C ILE A 170 -13.91 -2.08 8.92
N GLN A 171 -14.58 -1.06 9.48
CA GLN A 171 -15.94 -1.20 9.96
C GLN A 171 -16.94 -1.45 8.83
N GLU A 172 -16.80 -0.75 7.70
CA GLU A 172 -17.63 -0.96 6.53
C GLU A 172 -17.48 -2.37 5.97
N ALA A 173 -16.24 -2.89 5.88
CA ALA A 173 -15.99 -4.26 5.46
C ALA A 173 -16.66 -5.29 6.39
N LYS A 174 -16.59 -5.09 7.71
CA LYS A 174 -17.29 -5.93 8.69
C LYS A 174 -18.81 -5.88 8.51
N ASN A 175 -19.37 -4.68 8.34
CA ASN A 175 -20.81 -4.50 8.12
C ASN A 175 -21.29 -5.20 6.83
N VAL A 176 -20.46 -5.23 5.78
CA VAL A 176 -20.76 -5.97 4.54
C VAL A 176 -20.80 -7.48 4.80
N MET A 177 -19.84 -8.02 5.55
CA MET A 177 -19.82 -9.44 5.94
C MET A 177 -21.06 -9.83 6.76
N GLU A 178 -21.41 -9.03 7.78
CA GLU A 178 -22.58 -9.27 8.62
C GLU A 178 -23.89 -9.27 7.82
N LYS A 179 -24.05 -8.34 6.87
CA LYS A 179 -25.22 -8.30 5.98
C LYS A 179 -25.28 -9.54 5.08
N GLN A 180 -24.16 -9.98 4.52
CA GLN A 180 -24.11 -11.19 3.69
C GLN A 180 -24.54 -12.43 4.48
N ASP A 181 -24.14 -12.54 5.75
CA ASP A 181 -24.56 -13.65 6.60
C ASP A 181 -26.08 -13.60 6.91
N GLN A 182 -26.63 -12.41 7.18
CA GLN A 182 -28.08 -12.23 7.37
C GLN A 182 -28.90 -12.68 6.14
N PHE A 183 -28.45 -12.34 4.93
CA PHE A 183 -29.09 -12.82 3.70
C PHE A 183 -28.95 -14.33 3.50
N ARG A 184 -27.81 -14.93 3.88
CA ARG A 184 -27.60 -16.38 3.83
C ARG A 184 -28.57 -17.11 4.76
N ILE A 185 -28.79 -16.59 5.96
CA ILE A 185 -29.72 -17.15 6.95
C ILE A 185 -31.17 -17.01 6.45
N ALA A 186 -31.57 -15.83 5.98
CA ALA A 186 -32.91 -15.57 5.46
C ALA A 186 -33.24 -16.43 4.22
N GLY A 187 -32.30 -16.56 3.29
CA GLY A 187 -32.44 -17.41 2.10
C GLY A 187 -32.50 -18.90 2.41
N ARG A 188 -31.85 -19.37 3.49
CA ARG A 188 -32.00 -20.75 3.98
C ARG A 188 -33.36 -20.99 4.63
N THR A 189 -33.90 -20.01 5.36
CA THR A 189 -35.22 -20.15 5.99
C THR A 189 -36.38 -20.14 4.99
N SER A 190 -36.27 -19.44 3.86
CA SER A 190 -37.31 -19.44 2.81
C SER A 190 -37.44 -20.78 2.05
N SER A 191 -36.41 -21.62 2.06
CA SER A 191 -36.47 -22.96 1.44
C SER A 191 -37.08 -24.04 2.35
N PHE A 192 -37.38 -23.74 3.62
CA PHE A 192 -37.91 -24.72 4.57
C PHE A 192 -39.44 -24.66 4.74
N VAL A 193 -40.13 -23.70 4.11
CA VAL A 193 -41.59 -23.50 4.25
C VAL A 193 -42.40 -24.08 3.07
N VAL A 194 -41.79 -24.90 2.20
CA VAL A 194 -42.48 -25.48 1.01
C VAL A 194 -42.59 -27.01 1.05
N LEU A 195 -42.66 -27.63 2.24
CA LEU A 195 -42.88 -29.09 2.37
C LEU A 195 -43.96 -29.50 3.38
N GLU A 196 -44.87 -28.61 3.76
CA GLU A 196 -46.08 -28.98 4.49
C GLU A 196 -47.32 -28.35 3.86
N GLN A 197 -47.71 -28.84 2.68
CA GLN A 197 -49.08 -28.86 2.15
C GLN A 197 -49.06 -29.40 0.72
N ASN A 198 -49.17 -30.73 0.59
CA ASN A 198 -50.05 -31.44 -0.35
C ASN A 198 -49.69 -32.94 -0.40
#